data_AF-A0A3D3NU61-F1
#
_entry.id   AF-A0A3D3NU61-F1
#
_cell.length_a   1.000
_cell.length_b   1.000
_cell.length_c   1.000
_cell.angle_alpha   90.00
_cell.angle_beta   90.00
_cell.angle_gamma   90.00
#
_symmetry.space_group_name_H-M   'P 1'
#
loop_
_entity.id
_entity.type
_entity.pdbx_description
1 polymer ?
#
loop_
_entity_poly.entity_id
_entity_poly.type
_entity_poly.pdbx_seq_one_letter_code
_entity_poly.pdbx_strand_id
1 'polypeptide(L)'
;PDYGHHPSEIAATLATARGLKPGRIVCLFQPHRFSRTQLLKKEFGASFDDVDELFVTDVYAASEKPLPGVSGGTIVEAVEAHKAAAGGVKTPVCHSTPALLQARDKAGNALRPGDLLITLGAGNVHEVGRCIARDLPVLEKLWELLEAHGGGAARLYEPMNRHTTYLIGGQAQFWVEPRTIGGFAEVVRYLRSASVPIRVIGRGSNLLVKDGGIRGAVIHPAKGEFEEVRVEGETLIAGAGARLKKIASTARNAGLGGFEWMEGVPGNLGGAIRMNAGAMGTETFDQIVSVRFIDVDGALREKPLAEITHHYRSVPEFEERYIVSAVLKGAPAAREEIDERLAASHHKRRTTQPVGASAGCVFKNPELCGAGKLVDDLGLKGRGVGRAVVSPVHGNFIVNTGGATAREVLDLVAEIQETAQRERGVSLELEVKVIGEDHPLPL
;
A
#
# COMPACT_ATOMS: atom_id res chain seq x y z
N PRO A 1 -7.82 -13.83 -24.81
CA PRO A 1 -9.19 -14.13 -24.31
C PRO A 1 -9.78 -15.24 -25.17
N ASP A 2 -10.41 -16.23 -24.55
CA ASP A 2 -11.04 -17.36 -25.24
C ASP A 2 -12.44 -17.58 -24.65
N TYR A 3 -13.41 -17.90 -25.50
CA TYR A 3 -14.82 -18.07 -25.16
C TYR A 3 -15.14 -19.48 -24.63
N GLY A 4 -14.14 -20.34 -24.52
CA GLY A 4 -14.24 -21.68 -23.95
C GLY A 4 -14.92 -21.65 -22.58
N HIS A 5 -16.11 -22.24 -22.51
CA HIS A 5 -16.94 -22.30 -21.30
C HIS A 5 -17.54 -23.69 -21.10
N HIS A 6 -17.32 -24.62 -22.04
CA HIS A 6 -17.48 -26.04 -21.81
C HIS A 6 -16.20 -26.63 -21.17
N PRO A 7 -16.30 -27.57 -20.21
CA PRO A 7 -15.12 -28.20 -19.58
C PRO A 7 -14.11 -28.77 -20.58
N SER A 8 -14.56 -29.39 -21.68
CA SER A 8 -13.66 -29.94 -22.71
C SER A 8 -12.94 -28.86 -23.53
N GLU A 9 -13.60 -27.73 -23.79
CA GLU A 9 -12.98 -26.58 -24.48
C GLU A 9 -11.92 -25.95 -23.59
N ILE A 10 -12.26 -25.74 -22.30
CA ILE A 10 -11.35 -25.21 -21.29
C ILE A 10 -10.08 -26.07 -21.21
N ALA A 11 -10.23 -27.39 -21.07
CA ALA A 11 -9.10 -28.31 -21.01
C ALA A 11 -8.23 -28.25 -22.28
N ALA A 12 -8.84 -28.20 -23.47
CA ALA A 12 -8.10 -28.13 -24.74
C ALA A 12 -7.32 -26.80 -24.88
N THR A 13 -7.93 -25.67 -24.52
CA THR A 13 -7.26 -24.36 -24.55
C THR A 13 -6.10 -24.32 -23.56
N LEU A 14 -6.28 -24.86 -22.34
CA LEU A 14 -5.24 -24.87 -21.31
C LEU A 14 -4.08 -25.81 -21.65
N ALA A 15 -4.35 -26.98 -22.23
CA ALA A 15 -3.32 -27.88 -22.74
C ALA A 15 -2.48 -27.22 -23.85
N THR A 16 -3.14 -26.48 -24.75
CA THR A 16 -2.47 -25.70 -25.80
C THR A 16 -1.58 -24.61 -25.20
N ALA A 17 -2.10 -23.88 -24.22
CA ALA A 17 -1.34 -22.86 -23.49
C ALA A 17 -0.13 -23.43 -22.75
N ARG A 18 -0.26 -24.62 -22.14
CA ARG A 18 0.83 -25.32 -21.48
C ARG A 18 1.92 -25.73 -22.49
N GLY A 19 1.52 -26.07 -23.72
CA GLY A 19 2.43 -26.33 -24.83
C GLY A 19 3.36 -25.16 -25.20
N LEU A 20 2.97 -23.92 -24.89
CA LEU A 20 3.83 -22.73 -25.05
C LEU A 20 4.95 -22.65 -24.00
N LYS A 21 4.97 -23.58 -23.03
CA LYS A 21 5.94 -23.66 -21.92
C LYS A 21 6.08 -22.36 -21.11
N PRO A 22 4.96 -21.73 -20.68
CA PRO A 22 5.05 -20.57 -19.78
C PRO A 22 5.59 -21.00 -18.41
N GLY A 23 6.12 -20.04 -17.64
CA GLY A 23 6.55 -20.29 -16.27
C GLY A 23 5.39 -20.77 -15.38
N ARG A 24 4.26 -20.06 -15.46
CA ARG A 24 2.98 -20.45 -14.86
C ARG A 24 1.82 -20.07 -15.77
N ILE A 25 0.70 -20.77 -15.64
CA ILE A 25 -0.58 -20.38 -16.24
C ILE A 25 -1.46 -19.78 -15.14
N VAL A 26 -1.81 -18.51 -15.32
CA VAL A 26 -2.78 -17.79 -14.49
C VAL A 26 -4.08 -17.72 -15.28
N CYS A 27 -5.11 -18.41 -14.80
CA CYS A 27 -6.41 -18.47 -15.46
C CYS A 27 -7.44 -17.66 -14.68
N LEU A 28 -8.16 -16.79 -15.38
CA LEU A 28 -9.33 -16.10 -14.85
C LEU A 28 -10.57 -16.62 -15.60
N PHE A 29 -11.47 -17.27 -14.88
CA PHE A 29 -12.63 -17.95 -15.44
C PHE A 29 -13.96 -17.32 -14.99
N GLN A 30 -14.83 -17.03 -15.95
CA GLN A 30 -16.23 -16.63 -15.70
C GLN A 30 -17.18 -17.75 -16.13
N PRO A 31 -17.85 -18.44 -15.19
CA PRO A 31 -18.80 -19.49 -15.53
C PRO A 31 -19.99 -18.95 -16.32
N HIS A 32 -20.53 -19.74 -17.25
CA HIS A 32 -21.68 -19.37 -18.08
C HIS A 32 -22.93 -20.14 -17.66
N ARG A 33 -23.99 -19.42 -17.27
CA ARG A 33 -25.31 -19.93 -16.84
C ARG A 33 -25.28 -20.79 -15.56
N PHE A 34 -26.26 -20.59 -14.69
CA PHE A 34 -26.38 -21.33 -13.44
C PHE A 34 -26.71 -22.81 -13.70
N SER A 35 -27.64 -23.06 -14.62
CA SER A 35 -28.07 -24.43 -14.96
C SER A 35 -26.89 -25.29 -15.45
N ARG A 36 -26.04 -24.72 -16.31
CA ARG A 36 -24.85 -25.39 -16.85
C ARG A 36 -23.75 -25.57 -15.80
N THR A 37 -23.51 -24.56 -14.97
CA THR A 37 -22.56 -24.64 -13.85
C THR A 37 -22.93 -25.77 -12.89
N GLN A 38 -24.23 -25.94 -12.60
CA GLN A 38 -24.73 -27.04 -11.77
C GLN A 38 -24.60 -28.39 -12.47
N LEU A 39 -25.03 -28.47 -13.73
CA LEU A 39 -25.06 -29.72 -14.50
C LEU A 39 -23.66 -30.31 -14.70
N LEU A 40 -22.67 -29.46 -15.00
CA LEU A 40 -21.31 -29.86 -15.35
C LEU A 40 -20.32 -29.73 -14.19
N LYS A 41 -20.81 -29.64 -12.93
CA LYS A 41 -19.98 -29.38 -11.74
C LYS A 41 -18.81 -30.36 -11.66
N LYS A 42 -19.03 -31.66 -11.92
CA LYS A 42 -17.98 -32.68 -11.77
C LYS A 42 -16.90 -32.55 -12.85
N GLU A 43 -17.31 -32.25 -14.06
CA GLU A 43 -16.46 -32.13 -15.25
C GLU A 43 -15.55 -30.90 -15.16
N PHE A 44 -16.03 -29.81 -14.57
CA PHE A 44 -15.19 -28.65 -14.28
C PHE A 44 -14.04 -28.94 -13.31
N GLY A 45 -14.17 -29.97 -12.45
CA GLY A 45 -13.14 -30.29 -11.47
C GLY A 45 -11.78 -30.63 -12.10
N ALA A 46 -11.76 -31.37 -13.21
CA ALA A 46 -10.54 -31.78 -13.91
C ALA A 46 -10.16 -30.84 -15.07
N SER A 47 -11.04 -29.92 -15.47
CA SER A 47 -10.79 -29.08 -16.65
C SER A 47 -9.65 -28.08 -16.48
N PHE A 48 -9.17 -27.87 -15.25
CA PHE A 48 -8.16 -26.88 -14.91
C PHE A 48 -6.82 -27.48 -14.44
N ASP A 49 -6.57 -28.76 -14.69
CA ASP A 49 -5.33 -29.45 -14.25
C ASP A 49 -4.05 -28.78 -14.78
N ASP A 50 -4.14 -28.13 -15.95
CA ASP A 50 -3.04 -27.38 -16.54
C ASP A 50 -2.92 -25.94 -16.03
N VAL A 51 -3.61 -25.54 -14.95
CA VAL A 51 -3.54 -24.19 -14.38
C VAL A 51 -2.71 -24.18 -13.09
N ASP A 52 -1.92 -23.12 -12.89
CA ASP A 52 -1.18 -22.91 -11.63
C ASP A 52 -1.98 -22.05 -10.64
N GLU A 53 -2.62 -20.97 -11.11
CA GLU A 53 -3.49 -20.07 -10.31
C GLU A 53 -4.83 -19.88 -11.03
N LEU A 54 -5.95 -20.20 -10.37
CA LEU A 54 -7.30 -20.09 -10.93
C LEU A 54 -8.14 -19.06 -10.16
N PHE A 55 -8.57 -18.00 -10.84
CA PHE A 55 -9.48 -16.99 -10.32
C PHE A 55 -10.87 -17.20 -10.91
N VAL A 56 -11.88 -17.44 -10.07
CA VAL A 56 -13.24 -17.72 -10.53
C VAL A 56 -14.17 -16.57 -10.16
N THR A 57 -14.83 -15.97 -11.15
CA THR A 57 -15.85 -14.95 -10.95
C THR A 57 -17.20 -15.56 -10.65
N ASP A 58 -18.18 -14.74 -10.29
CA ASP A 58 -19.55 -15.26 -10.23
C ASP A 58 -20.09 -15.57 -11.64
N VAL A 59 -21.15 -16.38 -11.67
CA VAL A 59 -21.75 -16.91 -12.89
C VAL A 59 -22.34 -15.78 -13.72
N TYR A 60 -21.93 -15.68 -14.99
CA TYR A 60 -22.63 -14.85 -15.96
C TYR A 60 -23.97 -15.52 -16.30
N ALA A 61 -25.06 -14.92 -15.82
CA ALA A 61 -26.39 -15.53 -15.81
C ALA A 61 -26.97 -15.78 -17.21
N ALA A 62 -26.62 -14.95 -18.21
CA ALA A 62 -27.21 -14.99 -19.56
C ALA A 62 -28.75 -15.11 -19.53
N SER A 63 -29.39 -14.20 -18.79
CA SER A 63 -30.85 -14.13 -18.58
C SER A 63 -31.47 -15.25 -17.71
N GLU A 64 -30.67 -16.12 -17.09
CA GLU A 64 -31.18 -17.06 -16.07
C GLU A 64 -31.42 -16.37 -14.72
N LYS A 65 -32.40 -16.89 -13.98
CA LYS A 65 -32.52 -16.57 -12.55
C LYS A 65 -31.43 -17.33 -11.78
N PRO A 66 -30.82 -16.72 -10.75
CA PRO A 66 -29.90 -17.43 -9.87
C PRO A 66 -30.50 -18.72 -9.33
N LEU A 67 -29.74 -19.81 -9.39
CA LEU A 67 -30.12 -21.08 -8.78
C LEU A 67 -29.57 -21.14 -7.34
N PRO A 68 -30.40 -21.49 -6.34
CA PRO A 68 -29.95 -21.60 -4.96
C PRO A 68 -28.74 -22.54 -4.83
N GLY A 69 -27.66 -22.04 -4.20
CA GLY A 69 -26.43 -22.81 -3.97
C GLY A 69 -25.49 -22.92 -5.19
N VAL A 70 -25.81 -22.29 -6.32
CA VAL A 70 -24.95 -22.29 -7.51
C VAL A 70 -24.30 -20.92 -7.68
N SER A 71 -22.98 -20.88 -7.72
CA SER A 71 -22.18 -19.66 -7.90
C SER A 71 -20.82 -19.99 -8.51
N GLY A 72 -19.96 -18.99 -8.69
CA GLY A 72 -18.53 -19.22 -8.97
C GLY A 72 -17.86 -20.15 -7.95
N GLY A 73 -18.31 -20.14 -6.69
CA GLY A 73 -17.83 -21.04 -5.64
C GLY A 73 -18.07 -22.52 -5.97
N THR A 74 -19.11 -22.85 -6.73
CA THR A 74 -19.41 -24.21 -7.16
C THR A 74 -18.27 -24.82 -8.00
N ILE A 75 -17.59 -24.00 -8.81
CA ILE A 75 -16.43 -24.41 -9.60
C ILE A 75 -15.20 -24.61 -8.70
N VAL A 76 -14.95 -23.66 -7.78
CA VAL A 76 -13.84 -23.73 -6.83
C VAL A 76 -13.93 -25.03 -6.01
N GLU A 77 -15.10 -25.31 -5.43
CA GLU A 77 -15.37 -26.55 -4.71
C GLU A 77 -15.15 -27.80 -5.56
N ALA A 78 -15.53 -27.76 -6.84
CA ALA A 78 -15.36 -28.90 -7.74
C ALA A 78 -13.89 -29.20 -8.01
N VAL A 79 -13.08 -28.16 -8.22
CA VAL A 79 -11.62 -28.30 -8.43
C VAL A 79 -10.94 -28.77 -7.14
N GLU A 80 -11.34 -28.26 -5.98
CA GLU A 80 -10.82 -28.71 -4.68
C GLU A 80 -11.21 -30.16 -4.36
N ALA A 81 -12.43 -30.57 -4.68
CA ALA A 81 -12.87 -31.95 -4.53
C ALA A 81 -12.11 -32.89 -5.48
N HIS A 82 -11.89 -32.46 -6.73
CA HIS A 82 -11.07 -33.22 -7.69
C HIS A 82 -9.64 -33.39 -7.17
N LYS A 83 -9.03 -32.32 -6.65
CA LYS A 83 -7.70 -32.36 -6.00
C LYS A 83 -7.63 -33.38 -4.88
N ALA A 84 -8.61 -33.40 -3.98
CA ALA A 84 -8.63 -34.33 -2.86
C ALA A 84 -8.76 -35.79 -3.32
N ALA A 85 -9.49 -36.04 -4.41
CA ALA A 85 -9.67 -37.38 -4.97
C ALA A 85 -8.49 -37.87 -5.81
N ALA A 86 -7.77 -36.97 -6.50
CA ALA A 86 -6.78 -37.33 -7.51
C ALA A 86 -5.36 -37.63 -6.96
N GLY A 87 -5.14 -37.51 -5.65
CA GLY A 87 -3.95 -38.03 -4.95
C GLY A 87 -2.60 -37.81 -5.66
N GLY A 88 -2.13 -36.56 -5.73
CA GLY A 88 -0.80 -36.24 -6.30
C GLY A 88 -0.82 -35.49 -7.64
N VAL A 89 -1.98 -35.15 -8.19
CA VAL A 89 -2.10 -34.25 -9.35
C VAL A 89 -1.77 -32.80 -8.94
N LYS A 90 -0.98 -32.11 -9.77
CA LYS A 90 -0.69 -30.68 -9.61
C LYS A 90 -1.93 -29.89 -10.01
N THR A 91 -2.79 -29.58 -9.05
CA THR A 91 -4.01 -28.77 -9.26
C THR A 91 -3.77 -27.29 -8.94
N PRO A 92 -4.51 -26.36 -9.57
CA PRO A 92 -4.34 -24.93 -9.34
C PRO A 92 -4.60 -24.52 -7.89
N VAL A 93 -4.01 -23.41 -7.49
CA VAL A 93 -4.46 -22.64 -6.32
C VAL A 93 -5.71 -21.87 -6.75
N CYS A 94 -6.85 -22.14 -6.11
CA CYS A 94 -8.13 -21.55 -6.46
C CYS A 94 -8.44 -20.32 -5.62
N HIS A 95 -9.00 -19.30 -6.26
CA HIS A 95 -9.41 -18.04 -5.64
C HIS A 95 -10.84 -17.70 -6.05
N SER A 96 -11.73 -17.55 -5.07
CA SER A 96 -13.05 -16.97 -5.32
C SER A 96 -12.94 -15.45 -5.44
N THR A 97 -13.40 -14.92 -6.58
CA THR A 97 -13.43 -13.50 -6.90
C THR A 97 -14.76 -13.09 -7.54
N PRO A 98 -15.89 -13.09 -6.80
CA PRO A 98 -17.22 -12.95 -7.38
C PRO A 98 -17.41 -11.76 -8.30
N ALA A 99 -16.78 -10.62 -7.99
CA ALA A 99 -16.82 -9.40 -8.79
C ALA A 99 -15.64 -9.29 -9.77
N LEU A 100 -15.90 -8.83 -11.00
CA LEU A 100 -14.87 -8.67 -12.04
C LEU A 100 -13.73 -7.74 -11.65
N LEU A 101 -14.01 -6.63 -10.96
CA LEU A 101 -12.96 -5.74 -10.45
C LEU A 101 -12.05 -6.46 -9.44
N GLN A 102 -12.63 -7.26 -8.54
CA GLN A 102 -11.84 -8.06 -7.61
C GLN A 102 -11.00 -9.12 -8.35
N ALA A 103 -11.57 -9.74 -9.39
CA ALA A 103 -10.86 -10.70 -10.23
C ALA A 103 -9.69 -10.06 -10.97
N ARG A 104 -9.87 -8.85 -11.54
CA ARG A 104 -8.80 -8.04 -12.13
C ARG A 104 -7.68 -7.80 -11.12
N ASP A 105 -8.04 -7.27 -9.95
CA ASP A 105 -7.06 -6.84 -8.95
C ASP A 105 -6.24 -8.02 -8.45
N LYS A 106 -6.91 -9.12 -8.06
CA LYS A 106 -6.21 -10.31 -7.54
C LYS A 106 -5.40 -11.03 -8.62
N ALA A 107 -5.96 -11.21 -9.82
CA ALA A 107 -5.24 -11.89 -10.90
C ALA A 107 -4.03 -11.07 -11.36
N GLY A 108 -4.20 -9.76 -11.55
CA GLY A 108 -3.10 -8.85 -11.92
C GLY A 108 -2.01 -8.78 -10.85
N ASN A 109 -2.37 -8.73 -9.57
CA ASN A 109 -1.41 -8.73 -8.46
C ASN A 109 -0.62 -10.04 -8.32
N ALA A 110 -1.21 -11.17 -8.75
CA ALA A 110 -0.59 -12.48 -8.68
C ALA A 110 0.45 -12.75 -9.79
N LEU A 111 0.47 -11.92 -10.85
CA LEU A 111 1.35 -12.09 -12.00
C LEU A 111 2.83 -11.91 -11.62
N ARG A 112 3.67 -12.70 -12.30
CA ARG A 112 5.13 -12.71 -12.18
C ARG A 112 5.76 -12.75 -13.58
N PRO A 113 7.04 -12.36 -13.71
CA PRO A 113 7.77 -12.53 -14.97
C PRO A 113 7.66 -13.96 -15.53
N GLY A 114 7.32 -14.08 -16.80
CA GLY A 114 7.18 -15.37 -17.50
C GLY A 114 5.84 -16.10 -17.30
N ASP A 115 4.89 -15.50 -16.56
CA ASP A 115 3.53 -16.02 -16.49
C ASP A 115 2.76 -15.80 -17.79
N LEU A 116 1.84 -16.71 -18.10
CA LEU A 116 0.82 -16.55 -19.14
C LEU A 116 -0.54 -16.33 -18.48
N LEU A 117 -1.12 -15.14 -18.69
CA LEU A 117 -2.49 -14.83 -18.27
C LEU A 117 -3.49 -15.26 -19.35
N ILE A 118 -4.50 -16.03 -18.96
CA ILE A 118 -5.60 -16.44 -19.84
C ILE A 118 -6.92 -16.09 -19.17
N THR A 119 -7.80 -15.41 -19.91
CA THR A 119 -9.20 -15.23 -19.51
C THR A 119 -10.08 -16.19 -20.30
N LEU A 120 -10.86 -17.01 -19.58
CA LEU A 120 -11.77 -18.01 -20.11
C LEU A 120 -13.20 -17.74 -19.65
N GLY A 121 -14.17 -18.14 -20.46
CA GLY A 121 -15.59 -18.07 -20.11
C GLY A 121 -16.39 -17.15 -21.00
N ALA A 122 -17.68 -17.02 -20.67
CA ALA A 122 -18.63 -16.20 -21.40
C ALA A 122 -18.85 -14.86 -20.69
N GLY A 123 -19.61 -13.95 -21.31
CA GLY A 123 -19.93 -12.64 -20.75
C GLY A 123 -18.80 -11.64 -20.98
N ASN A 124 -18.44 -10.90 -19.93
CA ASN A 124 -17.55 -9.74 -20.02
C ASN A 124 -16.20 -9.92 -19.31
N VAL A 125 -15.84 -11.16 -18.96
CA VAL A 125 -14.52 -11.52 -18.43
C VAL A 125 -13.33 -11.04 -19.28
N HIS A 126 -13.55 -10.90 -20.59
CA HIS A 126 -12.56 -10.39 -21.52
C HIS A 126 -12.20 -8.91 -21.26
N GLU A 127 -13.08 -8.12 -20.63
CA GLU A 127 -12.79 -6.74 -20.20
C GLU A 127 -11.67 -6.74 -19.15
N VAL A 128 -11.70 -7.68 -18.21
CA VAL A 128 -10.62 -7.86 -17.22
C VAL A 128 -9.29 -8.16 -17.92
N GLY A 129 -9.30 -9.06 -18.90
CA GLY A 129 -8.10 -9.40 -19.67
C GLY A 129 -7.52 -8.21 -20.42
N ARG A 130 -8.37 -7.40 -21.07
CA ARG A 130 -7.94 -6.15 -21.74
C ARG A 130 -7.39 -5.13 -20.75
N CYS A 131 -8.02 -5.00 -19.58
CA CYS A 131 -7.57 -4.09 -18.52
C CYS A 131 -6.16 -4.42 -18.05
N ILE A 132 -5.89 -5.70 -17.74
CA ILE A 132 -4.56 -6.16 -17.33
C ILE A 132 -3.56 -6.02 -18.49
N ALA A 133 -3.93 -6.43 -19.70
CA ALA A 133 -3.06 -6.36 -20.88
C ALA A 133 -2.63 -4.93 -21.22
N ARG A 134 -3.45 -3.92 -20.95
CA ARG A 134 -3.09 -2.50 -21.11
C ARG A 134 -1.94 -2.09 -20.18
N ASP A 135 -1.91 -2.63 -18.97
CA ASP A 135 -0.96 -2.24 -17.92
C ASP A 135 0.32 -3.13 -17.94
N LEU A 136 0.27 -4.30 -18.58
CA LEU A 136 1.39 -5.24 -18.68
C LEU A 136 2.69 -4.65 -19.27
N PRO A 137 2.68 -3.86 -20.37
CA PRO A 137 3.93 -3.34 -20.93
C PRO A 137 4.71 -2.46 -19.94
N VAL A 138 4.00 -1.73 -19.07
CA VAL A 138 4.62 -0.91 -18.02
C VAL A 138 5.20 -1.81 -16.93
N LEU A 139 4.43 -2.82 -16.49
CA LEU A 139 4.87 -3.77 -15.47
C LEU A 139 6.11 -4.56 -15.90
N GLU A 140 6.11 -5.08 -17.14
CA GLU A 140 7.23 -5.83 -17.71
C GLU A 140 8.49 -4.97 -17.75
N LYS A 141 8.36 -3.71 -18.19
CA LYS A 141 9.51 -2.80 -18.21
C LYS A 141 10.03 -2.49 -16.81
N LEU A 142 9.15 -2.37 -15.82
CA LEU A 142 9.57 -2.19 -14.43
C LEU A 142 10.34 -3.41 -13.91
N TRP A 143 9.92 -4.64 -14.24
CA TRP A 143 10.66 -5.85 -13.87
C TRP A 143 12.07 -5.87 -14.49
N GLU A 144 12.20 -5.56 -15.79
CA GLU A 144 13.50 -5.48 -16.45
C GLU A 144 14.43 -4.46 -15.78
N LEU A 145 13.93 -3.25 -15.53
CA LEU A 145 14.73 -2.18 -14.94
C LEU A 145 15.19 -2.52 -13.52
N LEU A 146 14.31 -3.08 -12.70
CA LEU A 146 14.65 -3.48 -11.34
C LEU A 146 15.68 -4.60 -11.34
N GLU A 147 15.50 -5.64 -12.16
CA GLU A 147 16.44 -6.76 -12.25
C GLU A 147 17.83 -6.30 -12.71
N ALA A 148 17.90 -5.45 -13.74
CA ALA A 148 19.16 -4.92 -14.25
C ALA A 148 19.92 -4.04 -13.24
N HIS A 149 19.25 -3.50 -12.21
CA HIS A 149 19.82 -2.55 -11.26
C HIS A 149 19.84 -3.04 -9.80
N GLY A 150 20.09 -4.34 -9.59
CA GLY A 150 20.27 -4.90 -8.24
C GLY A 150 18.98 -5.37 -7.58
N GLY A 151 17.93 -5.59 -8.37
CA GLY A 151 16.70 -6.23 -7.98
C GLY A 151 15.66 -5.29 -7.36
N GLY A 152 14.50 -5.88 -7.09
CA GLY A 152 13.33 -5.19 -6.56
C GLY A 152 12.08 -6.02 -6.78
N ALA A 153 10.92 -5.40 -6.62
CA ALA A 153 9.65 -6.00 -7.02
C ALA A 153 8.74 -4.96 -7.68
N ALA A 154 7.96 -5.40 -8.67
CA ALA A 154 6.84 -4.62 -9.19
C ALA A 154 5.59 -5.51 -9.27
N ARG A 155 4.42 -4.94 -9.00
CA ARG A 155 3.12 -5.64 -9.05
C ARG A 155 2.03 -4.72 -9.59
N LEU A 156 1.01 -5.31 -10.19
CA LEU A 156 -0.24 -4.59 -10.46
C LEU A 156 -1.16 -4.62 -9.24
N TYR A 157 -2.01 -3.60 -9.14
CA TYR A 157 -3.17 -3.56 -8.24
C TYR A 157 -2.86 -4.02 -6.81
N GLU A 158 -1.80 -3.48 -6.20
CA GLU A 158 -1.43 -3.84 -4.83
C GLU A 158 -2.31 -3.09 -3.82
N PRO A 159 -2.94 -3.78 -2.86
CA PRO A 159 -3.88 -3.14 -1.94
C PRO A 159 -3.16 -2.25 -0.93
N MET A 160 -3.48 -0.96 -0.95
CA MET A 160 -2.84 0.03 -0.10
C MET A 160 -3.09 -0.16 1.39
N ASN A 161 -4.16 -0.87 1.78
CA ASN A 161 -4.40 -1.25 3.16
C ASN A 161 -3.27 -2.10 3.79
N ARG A 162 -2.42 -2.75 2.99
CA ARG A 162 -1.24 -3.48 3.48
C ARG A 162 -0.05 -2.57 3.77
N HIS A 163 -0.09 -1.33 3.27
CA HIS A 163 1.03 -0.40 3.23
C HIS A 163 0.74 0.93 3.95
N THR A 164 -0.40 1.04 4.61
CA THR A 164 -0.76 2.16 5.48
C THR A 164 -0.92 1.67 6.92
N THR A 165 -0.54 2.48 7.92
CA THR A 165 -0.81 2.10 9.33
C THR A 165 -2.29 2.18 9.68
N TYR A 166 -3.07 2.85 8.83
CA TYR A 166 -4.51 2.89 8.97
C TYR A 166 -5.18 1.56 8.60
N LEU A 167 -4.49 0.72 7.83
CA LEU A 167 -5.05 -0.51 7.25
C LEU A 167 -6.27 -0.22 6.36
N ILE A 168 -6.22 0.90 5.64
CA ILE A 168 -7.26 1.38 4.71
C ILE A 168 -6.57 1.78 3.40
N GLY A 169 -7.24 1.53 2.28
CA GLY A 169 -6.82 1.99 0.96
C GLY A 169 -7.14 1.02 -0.17
N GLY A 170 -7.61 1.56 -1.29
CA GLY A 170 -7.81 0.82 -2.54
C GLY A 170 -6.49 0.39 -3.20
N GLN A 171 -6.56 -0.02 -4.47
CA GLN A 171 -5.39 -0.59 -5.16
C GLN A 171 -4.44 0.48 -5.70
N ALA A 172 -3.13 0.29 -5.54
CA ALA A 172 -2.13 0.99 -6.34
C ALA A 172 -2.02 0.33 -7.72
N GLN A 173 -2.20 1.09 -8.80
CA GLN A 173 -2.16 0.54 -10.16
C GLN A 173 -0.85 -0.18 -10.44
N PHE A 174 0.28 0.49 -10.20
CA PHE A 174 1.60 -0.12 -10.20
C PHE A 174 2.24 0.07 -8.83
N TRP A 175 2.61 -1.02 -8.16
CA TRP A 175 3.40 -1.01 -6.94
C TRP A 175 4.84 -1.35 -7.25
N VAL A 176 5.79 -0.56 -6.76
CA VAL A 176 7.22 -0.69 -7.10
C VAL A 176 8.08 -0.61 -5.84
N GLU A 177 8.94 -1.60 -5.62
CA GLU A 177 9.88 -1.70 -4.49
C GLU A 177 11.32 -1.77 -5.01
N PRO A 178 11.99 -0.64 -5.27
CA PRO A 178 13.40 -0.64 -5.62
C PRO A 178 14.26 -1.03 -4.41
N ARG A 179 15.41 -1.69 -4.67
CA ARG A 179 16.41 -2.01 -3.63
C ARG A 179 17.67 -1.15 -3.69
N THR A 180 17.89 -0.46 -4.80
CA THR A 180 19.04 0.41 -5.02
C THR A 180 18.60 1.80 -5.46
N ILE A 181 19.41 2.82 -5.18
CA ILE A 181 19.19 4.19 -5.62
C ILE A 181 19.25 4.28 -7.15
N GLY A 182 20.18 3.56 -7.77
CA GLY A 182 20.31 3.50 -9.24
C GLY A 182 19.04 2.94 -9.90
N GLY A 183 18.52 1.81 -9.41
CA GLY A 183 17.28 1.23 -9.94
C GLY A 183 16.08 2.15 -9.73
N PHE A 184 16.01 2.84 -8.60
CA PHE A 184 14.95 3.84 -8.37
C PHE A 184 15.04 5.01 -9.36
N ALA A 185 16.24 5.51 -9.65
CA ALA A 185 16.44 6.57 -10.63
C ALA A 185 15.96 6.16 -12.04
N GLU A 186 16.33 4.96 -12.50
CA GLU A 186 15.87 4.47 -13.81
C GLU A 186 14.35 4.26 -13.88
N VAL A 187 13.74 3.73 -12.80
CA VAL A 187 12.29 3.61 -12.68
C VAL A 187 11.62 4.98 -12.83
N VAL A 188 12.14 6.02 -12.17
CA VAL A 188 11.60 7.39 -12.27
C VAL A 188 11.69 7.91 -13.70
N ARG A 189 12.85 7.76 -14.37
CA ARG A 189 13.03 8.20 -15.76
C ARG A 189 12.05 7.51 -16.69
N TYR A 190 11.94 6.19 -16.58
CA TYR A 190 11.02 5.40 -17.39
C TYR A 190 9.57 5.84 -17.19
N LEU A 191 9.09 5.88 -15.95
CA LEU A 191 7.70 6.22 -15.65
C LEU A 191 7.35 7.63 -16.12
N ARG A 192 8.26 8.60 -15.99
CA ARG A 192 8.08 9.95 -16.54
C ARG A 192 8.02 9.93 -18.07
N SER A 193 8.91 9.21 -18.74
CA SER A 193 8.89 9.07 -20.21
C SER A 193 7.59 8.42 -20.71
N ALA A 194 7.03 7.49 -19.93
CA ALA A 194 5.76 6.82 -20.20
C ALA A 194 4.53 7.64 -19.73
N SER A 195 4.72 8.86 -19.22
CA SER A 195 3.65 9.72 -18.68
C SER A 195 2.81 9.04 -17.58
N VAL A 196 3.44 8.17 -16.79
CA VAL A 196 2.82 7.50 -15.64
C VAL A 196 3.03 8.36 -14.40
N PRO A 197 1.95 8.82 -13.72
CA PRO A 197 2.08 9.58 -12.47
C PRO A 197 2.84 8.79 -11.41
N ILE A 198 3.73 9.46 -10.67
CA ILE A 198 4.57 8.84 -9.65
C ILE A 198 4.18 9.38 -8.28
N ARG A 199 4.01 8.48 -7.32
CA ARG A 199 3.92 8.80 -5.90
C ARG A 199 4.88 7.92 -5.11
N VAL A 200 5.69 8.54 -4.27
CA VAL A 200 6.56 7.81 -3.35
C VAL A 200 5.90 7.78 -1.99
N ILE A 201 5.90 6.60 -1.36
CA ILE A 201 5.39 6.45 0.00
C ILE A 201 6.41 5.78 0.90
N GLY A 202 6.41 6.23 2.15
CA GLY A 202 7.08 5.54 3.23
C GLY A 202 6.20 4.44 3.83
N ARG A 203 6.15 4.36 5.15
CA ARG A 203 5.31 3.39 5.90
C ARG A 203 3.80 3.70 5.87
N GLY A 204 3.38 4.72 5.11
CA GLY A 204 1.98 5.17 5.05
C GLY A 204 1.38 5.54 6.41
N SER A 205 2.20 6.06 7.34
CA SER A 205 1.78 6.37 8.72
C SER A 205 1.04 7.69 8.90
N ASN A 206 1.01 8.52 7.85
CA ASN A 206 0.28 9.79 7.78
C ASN A 206 -0.64 9.86 6.54
N LEU A 207 -1.04 8.68 6.01
CA LEU A 207 -1.82 8.59 4.78
C LEU A 207 -3.20 7.99 5.05
N LEU A 208 -4.22 8.61 4.45
CA LEU A 208 -5.51 7.99 4.20
C LEU A 208 -5.66 7.81 2.68
N VAL A 209 -5.50 6.57 2.21
CA VAL A 209 -5.69 6.27 0.80
C VAL A 209 -7.18 6.02 0.56
N LYS A 210 -7.77 6.71 -0.42
CA LYS A 210 -9.17 6.54 -0.81
C LYS A 210 -9.46 5.12 -1.32
N ASP A 211 -10.73 4.73 -1.24
CA ASP A 211 -11.18 3.38 -1.60
C ASP A 211 -11.02 3.04 -3.08
N GLY A 212 -11.00 4.06 -3.97
CA GLY A 212 -10.70 3.88 -5.39
C GLY A 212 -9.22 3.60 -5.69
N GLY A 213 -8.33 3.76 -4.71
CA GLY A 213 -6.91 3.47 -4.85
C GLY A 213 -6.13 4.61 -5.51
N ILE A 214 -4.97 4.27 -6.09
CA ILE A 214 -4.01 5.24 -6.65
C ILE A 214 -3.69 4.86 -8.08
N ARG A 215 -4.01 5.76 -9.02
CA ARG A 215 -3.60 5.66 -10.42
C ARG A 215 -2.10 5.96 -10.57
N GLY A 216 -1.45 5.28 -11.49
CA GLY A 216 -0.01 5.40 -11.72
C GLY A 216 0.83 4.57 -10.76
N ALA A 217 2.10 4.92 -10.65
CA ALA A 217 3.08 4.17 -9.87
C ALA A 217 3.18 4.67 -8.44
N VAL A 218 3.04 3.75 -7.50
CA VAL A 218 3.35 3.93 -6.08
C VAL A 218 4.68 3.24 -5.80
N ILE A 219 5.69 4.04 -5.46
CA ILE A 219 7.06 3.56 -5.23
C ILE A 219 7.33 3.55 -3.72
N HIS A 220 7.82 2.42 -3.22
CA HIS A 220 8.10 2.17 -1.81
C HIS A 220 9.58 1.77 -1.59
N PRO A 221 10.50 2.76 -1.46
CA PRO A 221 11.91 2.51 -1.22
C PRO A 221 12.15 2.15 0.26
N ALA A 222 12.06 0.87 0.61
CA ALA A 222 12.08 0.43 2.01
C ALA A 222 13.08 -0.70 2.34
N LYS A 223 13.76 -1.27 1.36
CA LYS A 223 14.70 -2.39 1.53
C LYS A 223 16.02 -2.08 0.82
N GLY A 224 17.06 -2.87 1.08
CA GLY A 224 18.36 -2.68 0.43
C GLY A 224 19.02 -1.38 0.87
N GLU A 225 19.52 -0.57 -0.06
CA GLU A 225 20.21 0.69 0.27
C GLU A 225 19.33 1.65 1.09
N PHE A 226 18.00 1.57 0.91
CA PHE A 226 17.06 2.47 1.58
C PHE A 226 16.85 2.18 3.06
N GLU A 227 17.15 0.97 3.56
CA GLU A 227 16.98 0.63 4.99
C GLU A 227 18.26 0.78 5.80
N GLU A 228 19.38 1.07 5.16
CA GLU A 228 20.68 1.17 5.81
C GLU A 228 20.76 2.38 6.75
N VAL A 229 21.50 2.19 7.83
CA VAL A 229 21.88 3.23 8.78
C VAL A 229 23.33 2.98 9.16
N ARG A 230 24.21 3.95 8.90
CA ARG A 230 25.64 3.89 9.18
C ARG A 230 26.02 5.07 10.07
N VAL A 231 27.02 4.87 10.92
CA VAL A 231 27.54 5.89 11.83
C VAL A 231 28.90 6.33 11.34
N GLU A 232 29.11 7.64 11.24
CA GLU A 232 30.38 8.26 10.84
C GLU A 232 30.67 9.42 11.80
N GLY A 233 31.53 9.16 12.79
CA GLY A 233 31.82 10.11 13.86
C GLY A 233 30.55 10.49 14.64
N GLU A 234 30.20 11.77 14.62
CA GLU A 234 29.00 12.31 15.27
C GLU A 234 27.76 12.35 14.36
N THR A 235 27.86 11.75 13.17
CA THR A 235 26.78 11.76 12.18
C THR A 235 26.25 10.35 11.90
N LEU A 236 24.99 10.28 11.45
CA LEU A 236 24.39 9.08 10.90
C LEU A 236 24.01 9.32 9.44
N ILE A 237 24.39 8.38 8.58
CA ILE A 237 23.91 8.32 7.20
C ILE A 237 22.80 7.28 7.16
N ALA A 238 21.59 7.70 6.83
CA ALA A 238 20.42 6.83 6.83
C ALA A 238 19.65 6.91 5.51
N GLY A 239 19.25 5.74 5.00
CA GLY A 239 18.38 5.64 3.82
C GLY A 239 16.95 6.10 4.11
N ALA A 240 16.23 6.55 3.09
CA ALA A 240 14.86 7.07 3.22
C ALA A 240 13.86 6.03 3.76
N GLY A 241 14.14 4.75 3.54
CA GLY A 241 13.36 3.62 4.04
C GLY A 241 13.66 3.25 5.49
N ALA A 242 14.74 3.75 6.08
CA ALA A 242 15.15 3.43 7.44
C ALA A 242 14.06 3.84 8.44
N ARG A 243 13.64 2.89 9.27
CA ARG A 243 12.66 3.14 10.33
C ARG A 243 13.25 4.10 11.35
N LEU A 244 12.46 5.06 11.80
CA LEU A 244 12.87 6.04 12.81
C LEU A 244 13.41 5.38 14.10
N LYS A 245 12.74 4.31 14.55
CA LYS A 245 13.22 3.45 15.65
C LYS A 245 14.59 2.80 15.39
N LYS A 246 14.90 2.41 14.15
CA LYS A 246 16.21 1.84 13.79
C LYS A 246 17.30 2.92 13.88
N ILE A 247 17.00 4.15 13.45
CA ILE A 247 17.92 5.29 13.57
C ILE A 247 18.21 5.57 15.05
N ALA A 248 17.17 5.71 15.87
CA ALA A 248 17.30 5.94 17.31
C ALA A 248 18.14 4.84 18.00
N SER A 249 17.85 3.57 17.71
CA SER A 249 18.61 2.45 18.28
C SER A 249 20.07 2.40 17.80
N THR A 250 20.34 2.80 16.55
CA THR A 250 21.70 2.81 16.00
C THR A 250 22.52 3.94 16.62
N ALA A 251 21.94 5.13 16.74
CA ALA A 251 22.55 6.28 17.40
C ALA A 251 22.88 5.98 18.87
N ARG A 252 21.92 5.38 19.60
CA ARG A 252 22.12 4.91 20.97
C ARG A 252 23.31 3.97 21.12
N ASN A 253 23.44 2.98 20.22
CA ASN A 253 24.56 2.02 20.28
C ASN A 253 25.92 2.67 19.98
N ALA A 254 25.92 3.81 19.28
CA ALA A 254 27.10 4.61 19.01
C ALA A 254 27.35 5.73 20.06
N GLY A 255 26.53 5.83 21.11
CA GLY A 255 26.66 6.90 22.12
C GLY A 255 26.26 8.29 21.59
N LEU A 256 25.40 8.35 20.57
CA LEU A 256 24.88 9.59 20.01
C LEU A 256 23.44 9.82 20.49
N GLY A 257 23.25 10.89 21.26
CA GLY A 257 21.95 11.38 21.71
C GLY A 257 21.29 12.32 20.69
N GLY A 258 20.05 12.71 21.00
CA GLY A 258 19.23 13.63 20.19
C GLY A 258 18.21 12.94 19.29
N PHE A 259 18.28 11.61 19.13
CA PHE A 259 17.38 10.82 18.27
C PHE A 259 16.26 10.11 19.05
N GLU A 260 16.12 10.33 20.35
CA GLU A 260 15.24 9.56 21.22
C GLU A 260 13.75 9.84 20.95
N TRP A 261 13.43 11.01 20.40
CA TRP A 261 12.09 11.38 19.94
C TRP A 261 11.60 10.47 18.80
N MET A 262 12.51 9.91 18.00
CA MET A 262 12.20 9.04 16.85
C MET A 262 11.62 7.68 17.26
N GLU A 263 11.91 7.19 18.47
CA GLU A 263 11.35 5.93 19.01
C GLU A 263 9.80 5.98 19.04
N GLY A 264 9.26 7.15 19.34
CA GLY A 264 7.83 7.39 19.46
C GLY A 264 7.11 7.64 18.13
N VAL A 265 7.82 7.89 17.04
CA VAL A 265 7.20 8.31 15.78
C VAL A 265 7.05 7.13 14.81
N PRO A 266 5.82 6.76 14.41
CA PRO A 266 5.62 5.75 13.39
C PRO A 266 6.07 6.30 12.03
N GLY A 267 7.03 5.66 11.36
CA GLY A 267 7.43 6.08 10.03
C GLY A 267 8.84 5.65 9.63
N ASN A 268 9.28 6.17 8.49
CA ASN A 268 10.63 6.09 8.00
C ASN A 268 11.19 7.49 7.71
N LEU A 269 12.50 7.57 7.52
CA LEU A 269 13.21 8.84 7.39
C LEU A 269 12.72 9.70 6.23
N GLY A 270 12.45 9.11 5.06
CA GLY A 270 11.95 9.85 3.90
C GLY A 270 10.61 10.52 4.17
N GLY A 271 9.69 9.79 4.83
CA GLY A 271 8.41 10.35 5.27
C GLY A 271 8.58 11.42 6.36
N ALA A 272 9.52 11.22 7.29
CA ALA A 272 9.83 12.20 8.34
C ALA A 272 10.37 13.51 7.75
N ILE A 273 11.29 13.45 6.78
CA ILE A 273 11.80 14.63 6.08
C ILE A 273 10.67 15.29 5.29
N ARG A 274 9.88 14.54 4.51
CA ARG A 274 8.78 15.11 3.70
C ARG A 274 7.74 15.87 4.54
N MET A 275 7.54 15.43 5.78
CA MET A 275 6.59 15.99 6.73
C MET A 275 7.25 16.89 7.78
N ASN A 276 8.55 17.15 7.73
CA ASN A 276 9.32 17.70 8.85
C ASN A 276 8.78 17.18 10.20
N ALA A 277 8.75 15.85 10.36
CA ALA A 277 8.09 15.19 11.49
C ALA A 277 8.78 15.61 12.79
N GLY A 278 8.00 15.72 13.86
CA GLY A 278 8.53 16.12 15.15
C GLY A 278 7.74 15.54 16.32
N ALA A 279 8.45 15.33 17.42
CA ALA A 279 7.90 14.89 18.69
C ALA A 279 8.79 15.40 19.83
N MET A 280 8.22 15.55 21.02
CA MET A 280 8.96 15.96 22.23
C MET A 280 9.73 17.29 22.10
N GLY A 281 9.28 18.21 21.23
CA GLY A 281 9.94 19.51 21.04
C GLY A 281 11.12 19.48 20.08
N THR A 282 11.36 18.37 19.38
CA THR A 282 12.37 18.23 18.33
C THR A 282 11.70 17.89 17.01
N GLU A 283 12.23 18.42 15.92
CA GLU A 283 11.81 18.15 14.55
C GLU A 283 12.92 17.50 13.73
N THR A 284 12.55 16.93 12.59
CA THR A 284 13.49 16.22 11.71
C THR A 284 14.62 17.14 11.27
N PHE A 285 14.28 18.37 10.85
CA PHE A 285 15.24 19.33 10.32
C PHE A 285 16.20 19.93 11.35
N ASP A 286 15.92 19.79 12.65
CA ASP A 286 16.86 20.15 13.72
C ASP A 286 18.14 19.30 13.67
N GLN A 287 18.07 18.13 13.02
CA GLN A 287 19.16 17.17 12.94
C GLN A 287 19.70 16.97 11.53
N ILE A 288 19.09 17.52 10.49
CA ILE A 288 19.52 17.30 9.10
C ILE A 288 20.80 18.09 8.79
N VAL A 289 21.78 17.41 8.21
CA VAL A 289 22.99 18.04 7.65
C VAL A 289 22.86 18.18 6.14
N SER A 290 22.51 17.10 5.45
CA SER A 290 22.26 17.08 4.01
C SER A 290 21.21 16.04 3.64
N VAL A 291 20.56 16.23 2.49
CA VAL A 291 19.57 15.30 1.94
C VAL A 291 19.96 14.96 0.51
N ARG A 292 20.00 13.66 0.22
CA ARG A 292 20.17 13.11 -1.14
C ARG A 292 18.81 12.72 -1.69
N PHE A 293 18.57 13.07 -2.95
CA PHE A 293 17.28 12.86 -3.61
C PHE A 293 17.44 12.64 -5.11
N ILE A 294 16.47 11.98 -5.72
CA ILE A 294 16.28 11.88 -7.16
C ILE A 294 15.43 13.06 -7.59
N ASP A 295 15.94 13.89 -8.50
CA ASP A 295 15.24 15.05 -9.05
C ASP A 295 14.25 14.65 -10.16
N VAL A 296 13.51 15.61 -10.69
CA VAL A 296 12.46 15.40 -11.70
C VAL A 296 12.99 14.79 -13.01
N ASP A 297 14.27 14.97 -13.32
CA ASP A 297 14.98 14.39 -14.47
C ASP A 297 15.52 12.97 -14.19
N GLY A 298 15.32 12.46 -12.97
CA GLY A 298 15.88 11.20 -12.51
C GLY A 298 17.36 11.29 -12.12
N ALA A 299 17.97 12.47 -12.10
CA ALA A 299 19.35 12.64 -11.64
C ALA A 299 19.43 12.58 -10.12
N LEU A 300 20.49 11.96 -9.60
CA LEU A 300 20.77 11.95 -8.17
C LEU A 300 21.48 13.25 -7.77
N ARG A 301 20.92 13.94 -6.78
CA ARG A 301 21.44 15.21 -6.27
C ARG A 301 21.54 15.18 -4.75
N GLU A 302 22.31 16.11 -4.21
CA GLU A 302 22.46 16.32 -2.77
C GLU A 302 22.38 17.81 -2.46
N LYS A 303 21.70 18.17 -1.37
CA LYS A 303 21.67 19.54 -0.86
C LYS A 303 22.00 19.58 0.63
N PRO A 304 22.83 20.53 1.08
CA PRO A 304 22.97 20.82 2.51
C PRO A 304 21.70 21.48 3.06
N LEU A 305 21.49 21.40 4.38
CA LEU A 305 20.33 21.99 5.07
C LEU A 305 20.10 23.47 4.68
N ALA A 306 21.17 24.25 4.56
CA ALA A 306 21.11 25.68 4.23
C ALA A 306 20.43 25.99 2.89
N GLU A 307 20.34 25.01 1.99
CA GLU A 307 19.72 25.14 0.66
C GLU A 307 18.31 24.52 0.59
N ILE A 308 17.76 24.06 1.73
CA ILE A 308 16.47 23.38 1.78
C ILE A 308 15.44 24.23 2.53
N THR A 309 14.47 24.76 1.78
CA THR A 309 13.30 25.46 2.36
C THR A 309 12.37 24.47 3.04
N HIS A 310 12.16 24.64 4.35
CA HIS A 310 11.28 23.81 5.16
C HIS A 310 10.46 24.68 6.14
N HIS A 311 9.29 24.17 6.51
CA HIS A 311 8.33 24.82 7.40
C HIS A 311 7.77 23.79 8.40
N TYR A 312 7.02 24.25 9.39
CA TYR A 312 6.30 23.37 10.31
C TYR A 312 5.39 22.43 9.52
N ARG A 313 5.66 21.13 9.65
CA ARG A 313 4.93 20.04 8.98
C ARG A 313 4.85 20.09 7.45
N SER A 314 5.75 20.83 6.79
CA SER A 314 5.73 21.01 5.33
C SER A 314 7.13 21.26 4.76
N VAL A 315 7.48 20.54 3.69
CA VAL A 315 8.75 20.73 2.97
C VAL A 315 8.46 20.77 1.45
N PRO A 316 8.23 21.98 0.89
CA PRO A 316 7.88 22.15 -0.53
C PRO A 316 8.97 21.66 -1.51
N GLU A 317 10.23 21.67 -1.09
CA GLU A 317 11.36 21.25 -1.94
C GLU A 317 11.22 19.80 -2.45
N PHE A 318 10.55 18.94 -1.68
CA PHE A 318 10.41 17.51 -1.96
C PHE A 318 8.99 17.09 -2.36
N GLU A 319 8.20 18.01 -2.95
CA GLU A 319 6.89 17.63 -3.50
C GLU A 319 7.03 16.80 -4.78
N GLU A 320 7.97 17.15 -5.65
CA GLU A 320 8.22 16.49 -6.94
C GLU A 320 9.58 15.77 -7.02
N ARG A 321 10.32 15.77 -5.91
CA ARG A 321 11.66 15.17 -5.77
C ARG A 321 11.62 14.06 -4.74
N TYR A 322 12.42 13.02 -4.96
CA TYR A 322 12.29 11.77 -4.21
C TYR A 322 13.50 11.53 -3.32
N ILE A 323 13.30 11.68 -2.01
CA ILE A 323 14.36 11.50 -1.01
C ILE A 323 14.85 10.05 -1.01
N VAL A 324 16.16 9.85 -1.03
CA VAL A 324 16.79 8.51 -1.01
C VAL A 324 17.64 8.26 0.23
N SER A 325 18.29 9.28 0.79
CA SER A 325 19.02 9.20 2.05
C SER A 325 19.25 10.59 2.65
N ALA A 326 19.63 10.67 3.91
CA ALA A 326 20.07 11.91 4.54
C ALA A 326 21.22 11.66 5.52
N VAL A 327 21.99 12.71 5.76
CA VAL A 327 22.99 12.78 6.83
C VAL A 327 22.36 13.52 8.00
N LEU A 328 22.38 12.90 9.19
CA LEU A 328 21.85 13.47 10.42
C LEU A 328 22.96 13.68 11.45
N LYS A 329 22.90 14.77 12.21
CA LYS A 329 23.85 15.08 13.27
C LYS A 329 23.29 14.72 14.64
N GLY A 330 24.07 13.96 15.41
CA GLY A 330 23.84 13.71 16.82
C GLY A 330 24.78 14.53 17.71
N ALA A 331 24.67 14.31 19.01
CA ALA A 331 25.64 14.80 19.99
C ALA A 331 26.11 13.62 20.86
N PRO A 332 27.42 13.51 21.18
CA PRO A 332 27.89 12.54 22.15
C PRO A 332 27.12 12.66 23.47
N ALA A 333 26.61 11.54 23.99
CA ALA A 333 25.89 11.49 25.26
C ALA A 333 26.16 10.17 25.98
N ALA A 334 26.02 10.18 27.31
CA ALA A 334 26.12 8.96 28.11
C ALA A 334 25.00 8.00 27.74
N ARG A 335 25.30 6.69 27.65
CA ARG A 335 24.33 5.69 27.21
C ARG A 335 23.12 5.62 28.13
N GLU A 336 23.34 5.81 29.42
CA GLU A 336 22.34 5.83 30.47
C GLU A 336 21.33 6.97 30.24
N GLU A 337 21.81 8.16 29.86
CA GLU A 337 20.97 9.32 29.56
C GLU A 337 20.11 9.08 28.31
N ILE A 338 20.69 8.48 27.26
CA ILE A 338 19.95 8.11 26.04
C ILE A 338 18.87 7.08 26.38
N ASP A 339 19.18 6.10 27.23
CA ASP A 339 18.24 5.06 27.66
C ASP A 339 17.06 5.61 28.43
N GLU A 340 17.31 6.53 29.36
CA GLU A 340 16.26 7.21 30.12
C GLU A 340 15.32 8.00 29.20
N ARG A 341 15.88 8.76 28.25
CA ARG A 341 15.11 9.55 27.28
C ARG A 341 14.30 8.67 26.32
N LEU A 342 14.88 7.56 25.85
CA LEU A 342 14.18 6.56 25.03
C LEU A 342 13.01 5.93 25.80
N ALA A 343 13.24 5.53 27.05
CA ALA A 343 12.21 4.95 27.91
C ALA A 343 11.06 5.95 28.16
N ALA A 344 11.38 7.22 28.42
CA ALA A 344 10.41 8.30 28.57
C ALA A 344 9.59 8.53 27.29
N SER A 345 10.25 8.56 26.13
CA SER A 345 9.61 8.71 24.80
C SER A 345 8.62 7.58 24.53
N HIS A 346 9.06 6.33 24.74
CA HIS A 346 8.22 5.13 24.61
C HIS A 346 7.05 5.13 25.59
N HIS A 347 7.29 5.46 26.86
CA HIS A 347 6.26 5.51 27.89
C HIS A 347 5.17 6.53 27.56
N LYS A 348 5.57 7.77 27.23
CA LYS A 348 4.63 8.85 26.89
C LYS A 348 3.76 8.49 25.69
N ARG A 349 4.31 7.88 24.64
CA ARG A 349 3.50 7.43 23.50
C ARG A 349 2.46 6.40 23.92
N ARG A 350 2.87 5.38 24.68
CA ARG A 350 2.00 4.27 25.08
C ARG A 350 0.84 4.72 25.97
N THR A 351 1.04 5.75 26.79
CA THR A 351 0.02 6.25 27.72
C THR A 351 -0.89 7.32 27.12
N THR A 352 -0.41 8.07 26.12
CA THR A 352 -1.17 9.22 25.56
C THR A 352 -1.80 8.95 24.20
N GLN A 353 -1.38 7.91 23.49
CA GLN A 353 -1.86 7.61 22.13
C GLN A 353 -2.45 6.20 22.05
N PRO A 354 -3.49 6.00 21.21
CA PRO A 354 -4.09 4.68 21.06
C PRO A 354 -3.14 3.68 20.41
N VAL A 355 -3.22 2.44 20.89
CA VAL A 355 -2.65 1.28 20.21
C VAL A 355 -3.71 0.76 19.23
N GLY A 356 -3.56 1.07 17.94
CA GLY A 356 -4.52 0.66 16.93
C GLY A 356 -4.19 1.19 15.53
N ALA A 357 -4.92 0.68 14.53
CA ALA A 357 -4.76 1.10 13.15
C ALA A 357 -5.28 2.53 12.96
N SER A 358 -4.37 3.48 12.73
CA SER A 358 -4.64 4.91 12.55
C SER A 358 -3.54 5.56 11.72
N ALA A 359 -3.78 6.78 11.23
CA ALA A 359 -2.79 7.59 10.52
C ALA A 359 -2.14 8.68 11.40
N GLY A 360 -2.15 8.51 12.73
CA GLY A 360 -1.68 9.54 13.67
C GLY A 360 -2.75 10.57 13.99
N CYS A 361 -2.31 11.78 14.34
CA CYS A 361 -3.17 12.94 14.55
C CYS A 361 -3.89 13.29 13.24
N VAL A 362 -5.21 13.35 13.27
CA VAL A 362 -6.05 13.61 12.09
C VAL A 362 -5.98 15.08 11.69
N PHE A 363 -6.05 15.98 12.68
CA PHE A 363 -6.05 17.41 12.47
C PHE A 363 -4.78 18.07 13.00
N LYS A 364 -4.39 19.17 12.35
CA LYS A 364 -3.40 20.11 12.91
C LYS A 364 -4.00 20.75 14.16
N ASN A 365 -3.14 21.18 15.08
CA ASN A 365 -3.60 21.97 16.22
C ASN A 365 -4.00 23.39 15.77
N PRO A 366 -5.23 23.85 16.05
CA PRO A 366 -5.58 25.25 15.87
C PRO A 366 -4.81 26.14 16.86
N GLU A 367 -4.71 27.44 16.57
CA GLU A 367 -3.95 28.38 17.42
C GLU A 367 -4.51 28.48 18.85
N LEU A 368 -5.82 28.29 19.00
CA LEU A 368 -6.55 28.46 20.26
C LEU A 368 -6.33 27.32 21.25
N CYS A 369 -6.20 26.08 20.77
CA CYS A 369 -6.07 24.90 21.62
C CYS A 369 -5.56 23.68 20.84
N GLY A 370 -5.18 22.61 21.55
CA GLY A 370 -4.86 21.33 20.90
C GLY A 370 -6.13 20.70 20.29
N ALA A 371 -6.04 20.22 19.04
CA ALA A 371 -7.18 19.62 18.33
C ALA A 371 -7.74 18.41 19.08
N GLY A 372 -6.88 17.61 19.73
CA GLY A 372 -7.32 16.49 20.56
C GLY A 372 -8.19 16.95 21.73
N LYS A 373 -7.76 17.99 22.45
CA LYS A 373 -8.55 18.57 23.54
C LYS A 373 -9.87 19.13 23.04
N LEU A 374 -9.88 19.80 21.89
CA LEU A 374 -11.12 20.32 21.30
C LEU A 374 -12.13 19.21 21.04
N VAL A 375 -11.71 18.11 20.41
CA VAL A 375 -12.58 16.97 20.13
C VAL A 375 -13.05 16.29 21.42
N ASP A 376 -12.18 16.22 22.44
CA ASP A 376 -12.52 15.70 23.76
C ASP A 376 -13.60 16.57 24.45
N ASP A 377 -13.41 17.90 24.45
CA ASP A 377 -14.31 18.88 25.07
C ASP A 377 -15.68 18.98 24.34
N LEU A 378 -15.72 18.57 23.07
CA LEU A 378 -16.96 18.41 22.29
C LEU A 378 -17.67 17.07 22.55
N GLY A 379 -17.09 16.19 23.39
CA GLY A 379 -17.69 14.90 23.73
C GLY A 379 -17.70 13.90 22.58
N LEU A 380 -16.83 14.05 21.59
CA LEU A 380 -16.84 13.24 20.37
C LEU A 380 -16.01 11.94 20.48
N LYS A 381 -15.34 11.68 21.60
CA LYS A 381 -14.66 10.40 21.84
C LYS A 381 -15.65 9.23 21.74
N GLY A 382 -15.26 8.18 21.02
CA GLY A 382 -16.10 7.01 20.80
C GLY A 382 -17.19 7.19 19.73
N ARG A 383 -17.38 8.41 19.19
CA ARG A 383 -18.22 8.63 18.01
C ARG A 383 -17.65 7.87 16.82
N GLY A 384 -18.50 7.29 15.98
CA GLY A 384 -18.05 6.55 14.80
C GLY A 384 -19.02 6.60 13.64
N VAL A 385 -18.48 6.37 12.45
CA VAL A 385 -19.20 6.14 11.20
C VAL A 385 -18.70 4.79 10.66
N GLY A 386 -19.62 3.83 10.54
CA GLY A 386 -19.26 2.45 10.17
C GLY A 386 -18.22 1.85 11.11
N ARG A 387 -17.02 1.53 10.62
CA ARG A 387 -15.92 0.97 11.42
C ARG A 387 -14.84 1.98 11.81
N ALA A 388 -14.96 3.24 11.39
CA ALA A 388 -14.09 4.34 11.80
C ALA A 388 -14.62 4.97 13.09
N VAL A 389 -13.78 5.10 14.11
CA VAL A 389 -14.18 5.58 15.45
C VAL A 389 -13.17 6.58 16.01
N VAL A 390 -13.63 7.67 16.61
CA VAL A 390 -12.76 8.59 17.38
C VAL A 390 -12.25 7.84 18.60
N SER A 391 -10.92 7.81 18.78
CA SER A 391 -10.29 7.05 19.85
C SER A 391 -10.78 7.49 21.24
N PRO A 392 -11.12 6.54 22.13
CA PRO A 392 -11.40 6.85 23.52
C PRO A 392 -10.15 7.31 24.29
N VAL A 393 -8.95 7.07 23.75
CA VAL A 393 -7.68 7.48 24.37
C VAL A 393 -7.39 8.94 24.05
N HIS A 394 -7.46 9.33 22.77
CA HIS A 394 -7.05 10.66 22.31
C HIS A 394 -7.97 11.17 21.19
N GLY A 395 -8.69 12.29 21.38
CA GLY A 395 -9.69 12.78 20.42
C GLY A 395 -9.18 13.13 19.03
N ASN A 396 -7.89 13.46 18.89
CA ASN A 396 -7.29 13.71 17.57
C ASN A 396 -6.94 12.44 16.78
N PHE A 397 -7.30 11.23 17.25
CA PHE A 397 -7.03 9.99 16.55
C PHE A 397 -8.35 9.34 16.15
N ILE A 398 -8.49 9.03 14.86
CA ILE A 398 -9.53 8.12 14.39
C ILE A 398 -8.90 6.75 14.17
N VAL A 399 -9.50 5.72 14.77
CA VAL A 399 -9.04 4.33 14.68
C VAL A 399 -9.94 3.52 13.76
N ASN A 400 -9.31 2.65 12.98
CA ASN A 400 -9.98 1.59 12.23
C ASN A 400 -10.19 0.41 13.18
N THR A 401 -11.45 0.11 13.50
CA THR A 401 -11.83 -1.01 14.38
C THR A 401 -11.87 -2.37 13.67
N GLY A 402 -11.47 -2.40 12.40
CA GLY A 402 -11.47 -3.56 11.53
C GLY A 402 -12.43 -3.37 10.35
N GLY A 403 -11.88 -3.30 9.14
CA GLY A 403 -12.67 -3.19 7.91
C GLY A 403 -13.23 -1.80 7.60
N ALA A 404 -12.72 -0.73 8.24
CA ALA A 404 -13.13 0.63 7.89
C ALA A 404 -12.74 1.02 6.47
N THR A 405 -13.60 1.81 5.84
CA THR A 405 -13.33 2.40 4.52
C THR A 405 -12.77 3.81 4.65
N ALA A 406 -12.13 4.31 3.59
CA ALA A 406 -11.68 5.69 3.58
C ALA A 406 -12.85 6.67 3.60
N ARG A 407 -13.96 6.33 2.93
CA ARG A 407 -15.21 7.09 3.00
C ARG A 407 -15.70 7.24 4.44
N GLU A 408 -15.79 6.16 5.21
CA GLU A 408 -16.23 6.20 6.61
C GLU A 408 -15.36 7.12 7.48
N VAL A 409 -14.04 7.12 7.26
CA VAL A 409 -13.12 8.03 7.95
C VAL A 409 -13.39 9.49 7.55
N LEU A 410 -13.56 9.77 6.26
CA LEU A 410 -13.81 11.12 5.75
C LEU A 410 -15.17 11.68 6.22
N ASP A 411 -16.19 10.83 6.30
CA ASP A 411 -17.51 11.20 6.82
C ASP A 411 -17.42 11.57 8.31
N LEU A 412 -16.67 10.78 9.10
CA LEU A 412 -16.42 11.10 10.51
C LEU A 412 -15.59 12.38 10.68
N VAL A 413 -14.60 12.61 9.82
CA VAL A 413 -13.83 13.86 9.78
C VAL A 413 -14.74 15.05 9.54
N ALA A 414 -15.64 14.96 8.55
CA ALA A 414 -16.58 16.03 8.22
C ALA A 414 -17.51 16.34 9.40
N GLU A 415 -18.02 15.30 10.09
CA GLU A 415 -18.85 15.47 11.29
C GLU A 415 -18.11 16.22 12.41
N ILE A 416 -16.84 15.88 12.65
CA ILE A 416 -16.00 16.56 13.65
C ILE A 416 -15.76 18.02 13.27
N GLN A 417 -15.42 18.29 12.01
CA GLN A 417 -15.19 19.65 11.52
C GLN A 417 -16.46 20.51 11.62
N GLU A 418 -17.61 19.97 11.23
CA GLU A 418 -18.90 20.66 11.33
C GLU A 418 -19.24 20.98 12.80
N THR A 419 -19.05 20.02 13.69
CA THR A 419 -19.33 20.19 15.12
C THR A 419 -18.41 21.22 15.76
N ALA A 420 -17.10 21.17 15.46
CA ALA A 420 -16.13 22.15 15.94
C ALA A 420 -16.44 23.58 15.45
N GLN A 421 -16.83 23.73 14.19
CA GLN A 421 -17.21 25.01 13.63
C GLN A 421 -18.51 25.53 14.27
N ARG A 422 -19.53 24.67 14.43
CA ARG A 422 -20.83 25.04 14.98
C ARG A 422 -20.77 25.42 16.46
N GLU A 423 -20.04 24.67 17.28
CA GLU A 423 -20.09 24.80 18.75
C GLU A 423 -18.95 25.63 19.35
N ARG A 424 -17.86 25.82 18.59
CA ARG A 424 -16.67 26.53 19.06
C ARG A 424 -16.15 27.57 18.06
N GLY A 425 -16.73 27.65 16.85
CA GLY A 425 -16.28 28.58 15.81
C GLY A 425 -14.89 28.26 15.27
N VAL A 426 -14.38 27.05 15.49
CA VAL A 426 -13.02 26.64 15.13
C VAL A 426 -13.05 25.82 13.84
N SER A 427 -12.27 26.25 12.85
CA SER A 427 -12.02 25.48 11.63
C SER A 427 -10.83 24.55 11.84
N LEU A 428 -11.07 23.24 11.75
CA LEU A 428 -10.03 22.22 11.86
C LEU A 428 -9.48 21.85 10.48
N GLU A 429 -8.16 21.94 10.31
CA GLU A 429 -7.46 21.50 9.10
C GLU A 429 -6.87 20.09 9.26
N LEU A 430 -6.92 19.28 8.19
CA LEU A 430 -6.30 17.96 8.19
C LEU A 430 -4.77 18.03 8.21
N GLU A 431 -4.17 17.21 9.08
CA GLU A 431 -2.74 16.88 9.07
C GLU A 431 -2.46 15.62 8.24
N VAL A 432 -3.37 14.64 8.33
CA VAL A 432 -3.35 13.43 7.50
C VAL A 432 -3.48 13.78 6.03
N LYS A 433 -2.65 13.15 5.19
CA LYS A 433 -2.70 13.33 3.74
C LYS A 433 -3.71 12.35 3.14
N VAL A 434 -4.81 12.89 2.64
CA VAL A 434 -5.81 12.15 1.87
C VAL A 434 -5.33 12.06 0.43
N ILE A 435 -5.20 10.85 -0.10
CA ILE A 435 -4.68 10.60 -1.45
C ILE A 435 -5.47 9.54 -2.20
N GLY A 436 -5.37 9.55 -3.52
CA GLY A 436 -6.04 8.57 -4.38
C GLY A 436 -7.38 9.07 -4.91
N GLU A 437 -8.13 8.15 -5.51
CA GLU A 437 -9.36 8.42 -6.25
C GLU A 437 -10.60 7.95 -5.49
N ASP A 438 -11.75 8.60 -5.71
CA ASP A 438 -13.02 8.17 -5.11
C ASP A 438 -13.58 6.88 -5.73
N HIS A 439 -13.21 6.60 -6.99
CA HIS A 439 -13.66 5.44 -7.74
C HIS A 439 -12.49 4.59 -8.21
N PRO A 440 -12.64 3.25 -8.24
CA PRO A 440 -11.61 2.38 -8.76
C PRO A 440 -11.35 2.65 -10.24
N LEU A 441 -10.15 2.27 -10.71
CA LEU A 441 -9.89 2.23 -12.14
C LEU A 441 -10.98 1.39 -12.83
N PRO A 442 -11.58 1.86 -13.93
CA PRO A 442 -12.57 1.08 -14.67
C PRO A 442 -11.92 -0.16 -15.32
N LEU A 443 -12.75 -1.14 -15.67
CA LEU A 443 -12.34 -2.30 -16.48
C LEU A 443 -11.97 -1.84 -17.90
#